data_AF-A0A960R767-F1
#
_entry.id   AF-A0A960R767-F1
#
_cell.length_a   1.000
_cell.length_b   1.000
_cell.length_c   1.000
_cell.angle_alpha   90.00
_cell.angle_beta   90.00
_cell.angle_gamma   90.00
#
_symmetry.space_group_name_H-M   'P 1'
#
loop_
_entity.id
_entity.type
_entity.pdbx_description
1 polymer ?
#
loop_
_entity_poly.entity_id
_entity_poly.type
_entity_poly.pdbx_seq_one_letter_code
_entity_poly.pdbx_strand_id
1 'polypeptide(L)'
;MGELFAERQIGLGITTTCLHQHQPRIFKTSHLGSNFQRDDRRKLVDVCLASAAAPVFLPLAECNGDTEGEKGRYADGGLWANNPVVLGLTEALAIAEPGQPIRILSLGTCPPPSGDESTELQRGLLDWKGGAAALELSMNAQARAAVFQAEHFAKQLRRHGADVQVVRCDESPPSREMAKLIGLDQAGEAATEALVRHGAEDGTQAFRQIQSGSETGQFLREILARMPSFS
;
A
#
# COMPACT_ATOMS: atom_id res chain seq x y z
N MET A 1 -15.22 -3.32 11.29
CA MET A 1 -14.89 -2.35 10.21
C MET A 1 -15.93 -1.25 10.12
N GLY A 2 -17.22 -1.58 10.11
CA GLY A 2 -18.31 -0.60 10.02
C GLY A 2 -18.35 0.37 11.19
N GLU A 3 -18.05 -0.07 12.42
CA GLU A 3 -17.94 0.81 13.59
C GLU A 3 -16.87 1.91 13.40
N LEU A 4 -15.68 1.53 12.90
CA LEU A 4 -14.61 2.49 12.58
C LEU A 4 -15.08 3.52 11.56
N PHE A 5 -15.80 3.08 10.51
CA PHE A 5 -16.33 3.99 9.51
C PHE A 5 -17.41 4.91 10.08
N ALA A 6 -18.32 4.38 10.90
CA ALA A 6 -19.35 5.18 11.56
C ALA A 6 -18.75 6.26 12.47
N GLU A 7 -17.68 5.95 13.20
CA GLU A 7 -17.01 6.89 14.10
C GLU A 7 -16.15 7.91 13.34
N ARG A 8 -15.33 7.45 12.39
CA ARG A 8 -14.28 8.28 11.78
C ARG A 8 -14.69 8.90 10.44
N GLN A 9 -15.71 8.37 9.78
CA GLN A 9 -16.15 8.77 8.44
C GLN A 9 -15.01 8.72 7.40
N ILE A 10 -14.02 7.84 7.62
CA ILE A 10 -12.89 7.62 6.73
C ILE A 10 -13.07 6.26 6.05
N GLY A 11 -13.22 6.29 4.73
CA GLY A 11 -13.27 5.08 3.91
C GLY A 11 -11.97 4.28 4.02
N LEU A 12 -12.09 3.01 4.37
CA LEU A 12 -10.99 2.06 4.46
C LEU A 12 -11.17 0.92 3.46
N GLY A 13 -10.10 0.59 2.74
CA GLY A 13 -9.98 -0.57 1.86
C GLY A 13 -8.64 -1.28 2.07
N ILE A 14 -8.67 -2.59 2.28
CA ILE A 14 -7.50 -3.43 2.57
C ILE A 14 -7.44 -4.57 1.55
N THR A 15 -6.30 -4.75 0.88
CA THR A 15 -6.12 -5.75 -0.17
C THR A 15 -5.69 -7.09 0.42
N THR A 16 -6.24 -8.18 -0.12
CA THR A 16 -5.93 -9.56 0.27
C THR A 16 -6.07 -10.46 -0.96
N THR A 17 -5.55 -11.69 -0.87
CA THR A 17 -5.69 -12.70 -1.91
C THR A 17 -6.49 -13.88 -1.37
N CYS A 18 -7.62 -14.23 -2.00
CA CYS A 18 -8.39 -15.41 -1.60
C CYS A 18 -7.77 -16.68 -2.16
N LEU A 19 -7.29 -17.58 -1.29
CA LEU A 19 -6.54 -18.76 -1.69
C LEU A 19 -7.37 -19.80 -2.43
N HIS A 20 -8.58 -20.08 -1.94
CA HIS A 20 -9.45 -21.09 -2.56
C HIS A 20 -9.85 -20.71 -3.99
N GLN A 21 -10.02 -19.42 -4.27
CA GLN A 21 -10.54 -18.91 -5.54
C GLN A 21 -9.44 -18.37 -6.46
N HIS A 22 -8.21 -18.23 -5.94
CA HIS A 22 -7.10 -17.56 -6.61
C HIS A 22 -7.48 -16.17 -7.16
N GLN A 23 -8.23 -15.41 -6.35
CA GLN A 23 -8.82 -14.13 -6.76
C GLN A 23 -8.39 -12.98 -5.83
N PRO A 24 -8.26 -11.76 -6.37
CA PRO A 24 -8.08 -10.57 -5.57
C PRO A 24 -9.32 -10.32 -4.70
N ARG A 25 -9.12 -9.94 -3.44
CA ARG A 25 -10.19 -9.56 -2.50
C ARG A 25 -9.83 -8.26 -1.83
N ILE A 26 -10.76 -7.30 -1.86
CA ILE A 26 -10.65 -6.06 -1.10
C ILE A 26 -11.68 -6.13 0.03
N PHE A 27 -11.21 -6.03 1.26
CA PHE A 27 -12.06 -5.78 2.42
C PHE A 27 -12.28 -4.28 2.53
N LYS A 28 -13.52 -3.82 2.44
CA LYS A 28 -13.84 -2.39 2.46
C LYS A 28 -14.97 -2.06 3.41
N THR A 29 -14.90 -0.85 3.95
CA THR A 29 -16.02 -0.22 4.67
C THR A 29 -17.12 0.20 3.69
N SER A 30 -18.33 0.45 4.17
CA SER A 30 -19.49 0.85 3.36
C SER A 30 -19.46 2.29 2.81
N HIS A 31 -18.29 2.86 2.53
CA HIS A 31 -18.13 4.26 2.09
C HIS A 31 -18.67 4.53 0.68
N LEU A 32 -18.88 3.49 -0.13
CA LEU A 32 -19.53 3.59 -1.44
C LEU A 32 -21.07 3.53 -1.37
N GLY A 33 -21.65 3.44 -0.17
CA GLY A 33 -23.09 3.37 0.06
C GLY A 33 -23.57 2.06 0.68
N SER A 34 -24.87 2.01 0.97
CA SER A 34 -25.51 0.94 1.75
C SER A 34 -25.43 -0.46 1.12
N ASN A 35 -25.21 -0.57 -0.19
CA ASN A 35 -25.05 -1.86 -0.87
C ASN A 35 -23.68 -2.50 -0.63
N PHE A 36 -22.73 -1.80 0.01
CA PHE A 36 -21.35 -2.24 0.20
C PHE A 36 -21.01 -2.58 1.67
N GLN A 37 -21.96 -3.16 2.41
CA GLN A 37 -21.84 -3.44 3.86
C GLN A 37 -21.28 -4.85 4.20
N ARG A 38 -20.85 -5.61 3.19
CA ARG A 38 -20.43 -7.03 3.35
C ARG A 38 -19.39 -7.21 4.45
N ASP A 39 -18.40 -6.32 4.50
CA ASP A 39 -17.25 -6.48 5.39
C ASP A 39 -17.37 -5.70 6.71
N ASP A 40 -18.48 -4.99 6.94
CA ASP A 40 -18.63 -4.09 8.09
C ASP A 40 -18.51 -4.83 9.43
N ARG A 41 -19.03 -6.06 9.50
CA ARG A 41 -18.97 -6.93 10.68
C ARG A 41 -17.61 -7.63 10.86
N ARG A 42 -16.66 -7.48 9.95
CA ARG A 42 -15.31 -8.07 10.10
C ARG A 42 -14.51 -7.28 11.14
N LYS A 43 -13.76 -8.00 11.97
CA LYS A 43 -12.80 -7.39 12.90
C LYS A 43 -11.62 -6.84 12.10
N LEU A 44 -11.18 -5.63 12.43
CA LEU A 44 -10.06 -4.99 11.74
C LEU A 44 -8.77 -5.81 11.88
N VAL A 45 -8.53 -6.39 13.07
CA VAL A 45 -7.36 -7.25 13.32
C VAL A 45 -7.30 -8.45 12.38
N ASP A 46 -8.43 -9.13 12.12
CA ASP A 46 -8.47 -10.30 11.24
C ASP A 46 -8.21 -9.91 9.78
N VAL A 47 -8.72 -8.75 9.36
CA VAL A 47 -8.50 -8.21 8.01
C VAL A 47 -7.03 -7.83 7.81
N CYS A 48 -6.43 -7.14 8.79
CA CYS A 48 -5.01 -6.78 8.75
C CYS A 48 -4.12 -8.04 8.74
N LEU A 49 -4.46 -9.05 9.56
CA LEU A 49 -3.71 -10.31 9.58
C LEU A 49 -3.79 -11.05 8.24
N ALA A 50 -4.96 -11.09 7.61
CA ALA A 50 -5.11 -11.64 6.25
C ALA A 50 -4.29 -10.87 5.21
N SER A 51 -4.26 -9.55 5.29
CA SER A 51 -3.51 -8.69 4.38
C SER A 51 -2.00 -8.83 4.50
N ALA A 52 -1.50 -9.17 5.69
CA ALA A 52 -0.06 -9.31 5.94
C ALA A 52 0.44 -10.76 5.82
N ALA A 53 -0.42 -11.72 5.48
CA ALA A 53 -0.06 -13.14 5.43
C ALA A 53 0.73 -13.49 4.15
N ALA A 54 1.96 -12.97 4.05
CA ALA A 54 2.85 -13.14 2.91
C ALA A 54 3.24 -14.61 2.75
N PRO A 55 2.84 -15.28 1.65
CA PRO A 55 3.32 -16.63 1.38
C PRO A 55 4.85 -16.64 1.33
N VAL A 56 5.46 -17.74 1.78
CA VAL A 56 6.92 -17.95 1.88
C VAL A 56 7.60 -17.24 3.06
N PHE A 57 7.10 -16.10 3.52
CA PHE A 57 7.69 -15.36 4.66
C PHE A 57 6.92 -15.54 5.97
N LEU A 58 5.60 -15.72 5.92
CA LEU A 58 4.73 -15.83 7.09
C LEU A 58 3.77 -17.02 6.94
N PRO A 59 3.30 -17.62 8.06
CA PRO A 59 2.23 -18.59 8.01
C PRO A 59 0.95 -17.95 7.45
N LEU A 60 0.18 -18.73 6.67
CA LEU A 60 -1.09 -18.28 6.11
C LEU A 60 -2.06 -17.90 7.23
N ALA A 61 -2.80 -16.79 7.05
CA ALA A 61 -3.79 -16.34 8.02
C ALA A 61 -5.20 -16.80 7.65
N GLU A 62 -5.94 -17.27 8.65
CA GLU A 62 -7.38 -17.42 8.54
C GLU A 62 -8.05 -16.12 9.00
N CYS A 63 -8.81 -15.46 8.12
CA CYS A 63 -9.69 -14.37 8.52
C CYS A 63 -11.07 -14.95 8.78
N ASN A 64 -11.29 -15.34 10.03
CA ASN A 64 -12.58 -15.84 10.50
C ASN A 64 -13.37 -14.66 11.05
N GLY A 65 -14.09 -13.94 10.18
CA GLY A 65 -15.08 -12.97 10.65
C GLY A 65 -16.21 -13.69 11.41
N ASP A 66 -16.82 -13.02 12.38
CA ASP A 66 -17.99 -13.50 13.15
C ASP A 66 -19.27 -13.67 12.28
N THR A 67 -19.16 -13.63 10.95
CA THR A 67 -20.23 -13.93 10.02
C THR A 67 -20.23 -15.43 9.74
N GLU A 68 -21.18 -16.15 10.35
CA GLU A 68 -21.49 -17.55 10.04
C GLU A 68 -21.50 -17.77 8.51
N GLY A 69 -20.57 -18.59 8.00
CA GLY A 69 -20.58 -19.07 6.61
C GLY A 69 -19.40 -18.67 5.71
N GLU A 70 -18.59 -17.67 6.05
CA GLU A 70 -17.45 -17.22 5.20
C GLU A 70 -16.08 -17.45 5.85
N LYS A 71 -15.75 -18.70 6.20
CA LYS A 71 -14.37 -19.07 6.55
C LYS A 71 -13.53 -19.08 5.27
N GLY A 72 -12.90 -17.96 4.96
CA GLY A 72 -11.96 -17.82 3.85
C GLY A 72 -10.52 -17.93 4.33
N ARG A 73 -9.69 -18.66 3.60
CA ARG A 73 -8.23 -18.59 3.76
C ARG A 73 -7.70 -17.50 2.85
N TYR A 74 -6.96 -16.56 3.44
CA TYR A 74 -6.43 -15.42 2.72
C TYR A 74 -4.91 -15.38 2.83
N ALA A 75 -4.30 -14.79 1.82
CA ALA A 75 -2.89 -14.45 1.79
C ALA A 75 -2.74 -12.95 1.52
N ASP A 76 -1.51 -12.50 1.59
CA ASP A 76 -1.11 -11.11 1.42
C ASP A 76 -1.70 -10.45 0.16
N GLY A 77 -2.14 -9.21 0.30
CA GLY A 77 -2.63 -8.38 -0.80
C GLY A 77 -1.52 -7.98 -1.78
N GLY A 78 -0.27 -7.97 -1.33
CA GLY A 78 0.94 -7.70 -2.08
C GLY A 78 1.19 -8.65 -3.23
N LEU A 79 0.55 -9.82 -3.24
CA LEU A 79 0.60 -10.73 -4.40
C LEU A 79 0.01 -10.09 -5.68
N TRP A 80 -0.94 -9.16 -5.55
CA TRP A 80 -1.60 -8.53 -6.71
C TRP A 80 -1.72 -7.00 -6.61
N ALA A 81 -1.63 -6.42 -5.41
CA ALA A 81 -1.71 -4.99 -5.15
C ALA A 81 -0.76 -4.60 -4.00
N ASN A 82 0.54 -4.72 -4.25
CA ASN A 82 1.60 -4.31 -3.31
C ASN A 82 1.68 -2.78 -3.19
N ASN A 83 1.17 -2.07 -4.20
CA ASN A 83 0.81 -0.67 -4.08
C ASN A 83 -0.66 -0.47 -4.50
N PRO A 84 -1.57 -0.20 -3.56
CA PRO A 84 -3.00 -0.08 -3.84
C PRO A 84 -3.39 1.28 -4.45
N VAL A 85 -2.45 2.12 -4.90
CA VAL A 85 -2.73 3.49 -5.38
C VAL A 85 -3.75 3.55 -6.52
N VAL A 86 -3.76 2.58 -7.44
CA VAL A 86 -4.74 2.52 -8.53
C VAL A 86 -6.15 2.19 -7.98
N LEU A 87 -6.23 1.34 -6.96
CA LEU A 87 -7.48 1.04 -6.27
C LEU A 87 -7.98 2.27 -5.51
N GLY A 88 -7.08 2.96 -4.80
CA GLY A 88 -7.40 4.22 -4.11
C GLY A 88 -7.91 5.28 -5.07
N LEU A 89 -7.32 5.40 -6.26
CA LEU A 89 -7.81 6.30 -7.31
C LEU A 89 -9.21 5.90 -7.81
N THR A 90 -9.44 4.61 -8.02
CA THR A 90 -10.74 4.11 -8.48
C THR A 90 -11.84 4.36 -7.44
N GLU A 91 -11.56 4.08 -6.16
CA GLU A 91 -12.48 4.33 -5.05
C GLU A 91 -12.73 5.84 -4.88
N ALA A 92 -11.67 6.66 -4.95
CA ALA A 92 -11.80 8.12 -4.85
C ALA A 92 -12.68 8.70 -5.96
N LEU A 93 -12.56 8.21 -7.19
CA LEU A 93 -13.41 8.62 -8.31
C LEU A 93 -14.87 8.20 -8.12
N ALA A 94 -15.13 7.10 -7.42
CA ALA A 94 -16.48 6.62 -7.17
C ALA A 94 -17.19 7.41 -6.06
N ILE A 95 -16.45 7.93 -5.07
CA ILE A 95 -17.01 8.71 -3.96
C ILE A 95 -17.01 10.22 -4.18
N ALA A 96 -16.17 10.73 -5.09
CA ALA A 96 -16.05 12.16 -5.33
C ALA A 96 -17.29 12.70 -6.05
N GLU A 97 -17.82 13.82 -5.56
CA GLU A 97 -18.87 14.55 -6.25
C GLU A 97 -18.35 15.14 -7.58
N PRO A 98 -19.23 15.41 -8.57
CA PRO A 98 -18.82 16.03 -9.82
C PRO A 98 -18.04 17.33 -9.60
N GLY A 99 -16.79 17.36 -10.10
CA GLY A 99 -15.89 18.51 -9.96
C GLY A 99 -15.13 18.59 -8.63
N GLN A 100 -15.35 17.65 -7.70
CA GLN A 100 -14.60 17.61 -6.45
C GLN A 100 -13.13 17.23 -6.71
N PRO A 101 -12.16 18.01 -6.22
CA PRO A 101 -10.75 17.68 -6.36
C PRO A 101 -10.36 16.40 -5.64
N ILE A 102 -9.57 15.56 -6.31
CA ILE A 102 -8.99 14.33 -5.76
C ILE A 102 -7.49 14.55 -5.55
N ARG A 103 -6.99 14.21 -4.35
CA ARG A 103 -5.58 14.28 -3.98
C ARG A 103 -5.20 12.95 -3.35
N ILE A 104 -4.24 12.24 -3.93
CA ILE A 104 -3.82 10.91 -3.47
C ILE A 104 -2.35 10.95 -3.09
N LEU A 105 -2.08 10.68 -1.82
CA LEU A 105 -0.74 10.48 -1.30
C LEU A 105 -0.46 8.98 -1.22
N SER A 106 0.52 8.49 -1.98
CA SER A 106 1.03 7.12 -1.88
C SER A 106 2.32 7.14 -1.06
N LEU A 107 2.43 6.27 -0.05
CA LEU A 107 3.60 6.18 0.82
C LEU A 107 4.32 4.85 0.61
N GLY A 108 5.64 4.90 0.51
CA GLY A 108 6.49 3.72 0.42
C GLY A 108 6.96 3.16 1.74
N THR A 109 7.47 1.94 1.66
CA THR A 109 7.87 1.15 2.84
C THR A 109 9.35 0.76 2.80
N CYS A 110 10.15 1.38 1.93
CA CYS A 110 11.58 1.14 1.81
C CYS A 110 11.88 -0.36 1.57
N PRO A 111 11.50 -0.91 0.40
CA PRO A 111 11.83 -2.29 0.09
C PRO A 111 13.34 -2.48 0.15
N PRO A 112 13.83 -3.67 0.56
CA PRO A 112 15.24 -4.00 0.47
C PRO A 112 15.75 -3.70 -0.94
N PRO A 113 17.01 -3.29 -1.11
CA PRO A 113 17.54 -2.95 -2.43
C PRO A 113 17.57 -4.23 -3.27
N SER A 114 16.53 -4.42 -4.07
CA SER A 114 16.40 -5.54 -5.02
C SER A 114 16.88 -5.07 -6.39
N GLY A 115 18.14 -4.63 -6.43
CA GLY A 115 18.88 -4.38 -7.66
C GLY A 115 19.93 -5.48 -7.79
N ASP A 116 19.76 -6.34 -8.77
CA ASP A 116 20.72 -7.41 -9.00
C ASP A 116 21.84 -6.93 -9.92
N GLU A 117 23.04 -6.78 -9.38
CA GLU A 117 24.25 -6.45 -10.15
C GLU A 117 24.90 -7.71 -10.78
N SER A 118 24.33 -8.90 -10.58
CA SER A 118 24.89 -10.15 -11.09
C SER A 118 24.80 -10.24 -12.61
N THR A 119 25.91 -10.62 -13.23
CA THR A 119 26.05 -10.89 -14.66
C THR A 119 25.58 -12.30 -15.05
N GLU A 120 25.15 -13.13 -14.09
CA GLU A 120 24.67 -14.48 -14.34
C GLU A 120 23.22 -14.50 -14.86
N LEU A 121 23.09 -14.84 -16.14
CA LEU A 121 21.82 -14.93 -16.86
C LEU A 121 21.10 -16.26 -16.65
N GLN A 122 21.82 -17.33 -16.31
CA GLN A 122 21.24 -18.65 -16.06
C GLN A 122 21.02 -18.82 -14.56
N ARG A 123 19.76 -18.85 -14.14
CA ARG A 123 19.38 -19.00 -12.72
C ARG A 123 18.44 -20.16 -12.54
N GLY A 124 18.83 -21.10 -11.68
CA GLY A 124 18.02 -22.22 -11.25
C GLY A 124 17.16 -21.88 -10.02
N LEU A 125 16.35 -22.85 -9.60
CA LEU A 125 15.43 -22.70 -8.46
C LEU A 125 16.14 -22.30 -7.15
N LEU A 126 17.37 -22.77 -6.92
CA LEU A 126 18.17 -22.42 -5.75
C LEU A 126 18.67 -20.96 -5.80
N ASP A 127 19.08 -20.49 -6.98
CA ASP A 127 19.49 -19.10 -7.20
C ASP A 127 18.31 -18.13 -6.99
N TRP A 128 17.09 -18.60 -7.26
CA TRP A 128 15.83 -17.91 -6.95
C TRP A 128 15.36 -18.08 -5.49
N LYS A 129 16.19 -18.63 -4.59
CA LYS A 129 15.85 -18.92 -3.20
C LYS A 129 14.54 -19.72 -3.06
N GLY A 130 14.37 -20.74 -3.90
CA GLY A 130 13.13 -21.54 -3.92
C GLY A 130 11.91 -20.80 -4.47
N GLY A 131 12.09 -19.69 -5.18
CA GLY A 131 11.03 -18.85 -5.74
C GLY A 131 10.74 -17.58 -4.95
N ALA A 132 11.26 -17.44 -3.73
CA ALA A 132 11.06 -16.26 -2.89
C ALA A 132 11.57 -14.98 -3.57
N ALA A 133 12.74 -15.04 -4.21
CA ALA A 133 13.33 -13.89 -4.90
C ALA A 133 12.52 -13.48 -6.15
N ALA A 134 11.91 -14.46 -6.84
CA ALA A 134 11.04 -14.17 -7.99
C ALA A 134 9.72 -13.51 -7.55
N LEU A 135 9.17 -13.95 -6.43
CA LEU A 135 7.99 -13.36 -5.81
C LEU A 135 8.27 -11.90 -5.39
N GLU A 136 9.33 -11.66 -4.64
CA GLU A 136 9.73 -10.31 -4.20
C GLU A 136 9.96 -9.37 -5.40
N LEU A 137 10.68 -9.84 -6.42
CA LEU A 137 10.89 -9.09 -7.65
C LEU A 137 9.56 -8.71 -8.33
N SER A 138 8.64 -9.66 -8.43
CA SER A 138 7.32 -9.43 -9.04
C SER A 138 6.50 -8.42 -8.23
N MET A 139 6.48 -8.54 -6.90
CA MET A 139 5.78 -7.63 -5.99
C MET A 139 6.35 -6.21 -6.06
N ASN A 140 7.67 -6.05 -6.18
CA ASN A 140 8.30 -4.75 -6.32
C ASN A 140 8.05 -4.14 -7.71
N ALA A 141 8.14 -4.95 -8.78
CA ALA A 141 7.87 -4.50 -10.13
C ALA A 141 6.41 -4.02 -10.30
N GLN A 142 5.44 -4.79 -9.81
CA GLN A 142 4.02 -4.40 -9.89
C GLN A 142 3.69 -3.18 -9.01
N ALA A 143 4.31 -3.05 -7.82
CA ALA A 143 4.16 -1.85 -6.99
C ALA A 143 4.61 -0.57 -7.72
N ARG A 144 5.75 -0.62 -8.41
CA ARG A 144 6.24 0.51 -9.23
C ARG A 144 5.34 0.77 -10.42
N ALA A 145 4.89 -0.28 -11.11
CA ALA A 145 3.97 -0.15 -12.23
C ALA A 145 2.65 0.54 -11.83
N ALA A 146 2.11 0.21 -10.65
CA ALA A 146 0.87 0.81 -10.15
C ALA A 146 0.99 2.33 -9.93
N VAL A 147 2.11 2.83 -9.42
CA VAL A 147 2.35 4.29 -9.29
C VAL A 147 2.33 4.95 -10.66
N PHE A 148 3.11 4.42 -11.62
CA PHE A 148 3.15 4.98 -12.98
C PHE A 148 1.77 4.98 -13.64
N GLN A 149 0.98 3.91 -13.45
CA GLN A 149 -0.39 3.84 -13.96
C GLN A 149 -1.27 4.91 -13.32
N ALA A 150 -1.26 5.06 -11.99
CA ALA A 150 -2.07 6.05 -11.29
C ALA A 150 -1.71 7.49 -11.69
N GLU A 151 -0.42 7.81 -11.78
CA GLU A 151 0.05 9.11 -12.25
C GLU A 151 -0.37 9.38 -13.71
N HIS A 152 -0.25 8.36 -14.57
CA HIS A 152 -0.69 8.47 -15.96
C HIS A 152 -2.19 8.70 -16.07
N PHE A 153 -3.00 7.94 -15.32
CA PHE A 153 -4.45 8.13 -15.28
C PHE A 153 -4.83 9.51 -14.76
N ALA A 154 -4.23 9.96 -13.66
CA ALA A 154 -4.45 11.30 -13.12
C ALA A 154 -4.13 12.39 -14.15
N LYS A 155 -3.04 12.23 -14.91
CA LYS A 155 -2.68 13.15 -16.00
C LYS A 155 -3.74 13.16 -17.11
N GLN A 156 -4.25 12.01 -17.55
CA GLN A 156 -5.30 11.98 -18.57
C GLN A 156 -6.61 12.57 -18.05
N LEU A 157 -7.01 12.26 -16.81
CA LEU A 157 -8.20 12.82 -16.18
C LEU A 157 -8.15 14.35 -16.11
N ARG A 158 -6.99 14.95 -15.79
CA ARG A 158 -6.77 16.40 -15.86
C ARG A 158 -6.97 16.97 -17.25
N ARG A 159 -6.49 16.28 -18.29
CA ARG A 159 -6.69 16.72 -19.69
C ARG A 159 -8.16 16.73 -20.09
N HIS A 160 -8.99 15.93 -19.42
CA HIS A 160 -10.43 15.87 -19.60
C HIS A 160 -11.21 16.72 -18.58
N GLY A 161 -10.54 17.60 -17.84
CA GLY A 161 -11.18 18.60 -16.97
C GLY A 161 -11.40 18.19 -15.52
N ALA A 162 -10.94 17.01 -15.09
CA ALA A 162 -11.02 16.59 -13.69
C ALA A 162 -9.80 17.06 -12.88
N ASP A 163 -10.01 17.57 -11.67
CA ASP A 163 -8.90 17.96 -10.78
C ASP A 163 -8.40 16.76 -9.94
N VAL A 164 -7.50 15.96 -10.50
CA VAL A 164 -6.99 14.73 -9.84
C VAL A 164 -5.47 14.76 -9.75
N GLN A 165 -4.90 14.78 -8.54
CA GLN A 165 -3.45 14.68 -8.33
C GLN A 165 -3.06 13.44 -7.52
N VAL A 166 -1.99 12.79 -7.96
CA VAL A 166 -1.38 11.62 -7.31
C VAL A 166 0.08 11.97 -7.09
N VAL A 167 0.55 11.84 -5.86
CA VAL A 167 1.95 12.03 -5.49
C VAL A 167 2.39 10.81 -4.69
N ARG A 168 3.50 10.23 -5.12
CA ARG A 168 4.22 9.22 -4.35
C ARG A 168 5.30 9.91 -3.51
N CYS A 169 5.30 9.68 -2.21
CA CYS A 169 6.48 9.92 -1.40
C CYS A 169 7.38 8.70 -1.54
N ASP A 170 8.34 8.81 -2.46
CA ASP A 170 9.35 7.78 -2.64
C ASP A 170 10.22 7.68 -1.40
N GLU A 171 10.49 6.44 -1.02
CA GLU A 171 11.54 6.08 -0.08
C GLU A 171 12.94 6.36 -0.65
N SER A 172 13.83 6.94 0.13
CA SER A 172 15.25 6.92 -0.25
C SER A 172 15.73 5.47 -0.26
N PRO A 173 16.57 5.03 -1.22
CA PRO A 173 17.13 3.68 -1.18
C PRO A 173 17.90 3.46 0.13
N PRO A 174 17.75 2.29 0.78
CA PRO A 174 18.47 2.00 2.01
C PRO A 174 19.97 1.94 1.75
N SER A 175 20.76 2.42 2.71
CA SER A 175 22.23 2.28 2.66
C SER A 175 22.64 0.80 2.64
N ARG A 176 23.85 0.48 2.18
CA ARG A 176 24.37 -0.90 2.17
C ARG A 176 24.37 -1.54 3.56
N GLU A 177 24.63 -0.77 4.62
CA GLU A 177 24.59 -1.28 6.00
C GLU A 177 23.15 -1.52 6.46
N MET A 178 22.23 -0.60 6.15
CA MET A 178 20.82 -0.77 6.46
C MET A 178 20.22 -1.98 5.71
N ALA A 179 20.60 -2.20 4.45
CA ALA A 179 20.16 -3.32 3.63
C ALA A 179 20.47 -4.69 4.25
N LYS A 180 21.49 -4.79 5.11
CA LYS A 180 21.81 -6.03 5.86
C LYS A 180 20.90 -6.25 7.07
N LEU A 181 20.27 -5.18 7.57
CA LEU A 181 19.44 -5.18 8.76
C LEU A 181 17.96 -5.31 8.43
N ILE A 182 17.55 -4.92 7.23
CA ILE A 182 16.13 -4.90 6.81
C ILE A 182 15.81 -6.11 5.93
N GLY A 183 14.62 -6.67 6.15
CA GLY A 183 14.04 -7.77 5.39
C GLY A 183 12.59 -7.96 5.79
N LEU A 184 11.81 -8.66 4.97
CA LEU A 184 10.37 -8.86 5.22
C LEU A 184 10.09 -9.60 6.54
N ASP A 185 11.04 -10.42 7.02
CA ASP A 185 10.96 -11.20 8.25
C ASP A 185 11.82 -10.61 9.40
N GLN A 186 12.40 -9.42 9.23
CA GLN A 186 13.30 -8.81 10.20
C GLN A 186 12.57 -7.80 11.09
N ALA A 187 12.18 -8.26 12.29
CA ALA A 187 11.51 -7.43 13.30
C ALA A 187 12.41 -7.10 14.52
N GLY A 188 13.74 -7.21 14.37
CA GLY A 188 14.68 -6.90 15.44
C GLY A 188 14.73 -5.41 15.79
N GLU A 189 15.21 -5.09 16.99
CA GLU A 189 15.37 -3.71 17.48
C GLU A 189 16.22 -2.86 16.52
N ALA A 190 17.39 -3.37 16.12
CA ALA A 190 18.26 -2.69 15.16
C ALA A 190 17.61 -2.44 13.78
N ALA A 191 16.77 -3.37 13.30
CA ALA A 191 16.03 -3.20 12.04
C ALA A 191 14.96 -2.10 12.19
N THR A 192 14.23 -2.13 13.29
CA THR A 192 13.18 -1.16 13.61
C THR A 192 13.74 0.25 13.79
N GLU A 193 14.82 0.40 14.56
CA GLU A 193 15.51 1.68 14.73
C GLU A 193 16.05 2.23 13.40
N ALA A 194 16.62 1.36 12.56
CA ALA A 194 17.10 1.76 11.24
C ALA A 194 15.95 2.27 10.35
N LEU A 195 14.80 1.58 10.33
CA LEU A 195 13.60 1.99 9.59
C LEU A 195 13.01 3.30 10.12
N VAL A 196 12.93 3.47 11.44
CA VAL A 196 12.44 4.72 12.07
C VAL A 196 13.33 5.90 11.70
N ARG A 197 14.65 5.74 11.81
CA ARG A 197 15.60 6.80 11.43
C ARG A 197 15.49 7.14 9.95
N HIS A 198 15.42 6.13 9.09
CA HIS A 198 15.30 6.32 7.64
C HIS A 198 14.00 7.02 7.26
N GLY A 199 12.87 6.63 7.86
CA GLY A 199 11.59 7.30 7.68
C GLY A 199 11.60 8.76 8.17
N ALA A 200 12.33 9.06 9.25
CA ALA A 200 12.49 10.44 9.73
C ALA A 200 13.34 11.30 8.77
N GLU A 201 14.35 10.71 8.13
CA GLU A 201 15.15 11.37 7.09
C GLU A 201 14.29 11.69 5.85
N ASP A 202 13.52 10.71 5.36
CA ASP A 202 12.58 10.90 4.24
C ASP A 202 11.50 11.95 4.58
N GLY A 203 10.96 11.90 5.80
CA GLY A 203 10.03 12.93 6.30
C GLY A 203 10.64 14.33 6.32
N THR A 204 11.92 14.45 6.68
CA THR A 204 12.66 15.71 6.64
C THR A 204 12.84 16.20 5.20
N GLN A 205 13.09 15.30 4.25
CA GLN A 205 13.17 15.66 2.83
C GLN A 205 11.82 16.16 2.31
N ALA A 206 10.72 15.48 2.65
CA ALA A 206 9.36 15.92 2.31
C ALA A 206 9.06 17.32 2.90
N PHE A 207 9.49 17.58 4.13
CA PHE A 207 9.36 18.91 4.74
C PHE A 207 10.16 19.99 4.02
N ARG A 208 11.38 19.68 3.54
CA ARG A 208 12.17 20.62 2.72
C ARG A 208 11.47 20.97 1.41
N GLN A 209 10.77 20.01 0.78
CA GLN A 209 9.94 20.27 -0.41
C GLN A 209 8.82 21.27 -0.09
N ILE A 210 8.16 21.12 1.07
CA ILE A 210 7.16 22.08 1.54
C ILE A 210 7.77 23.48 1.70
N GLN A 211 8.96 23.59 2.27
CA GLN A 211 9.62 24.88 2.48
C GLN A 211 10.07 25.55 1.17
N SER A 212 10.58 24.78 0.21
CA SER A 212 11.02 25.30 -1.09
C SER A 212 9.87 25.75 -1.99
N GLY A 213 8.64 25.34 -1.68
CA GLY A 213 7.47 25.66 -2.48
C GLY A 213 7.43 24.91 -3.81
N SER A 214 8.11 23.76 -3.91
CA SER A 214 7.99 22.87 -5.08
C SER A 214 6.55 22.40 -5.28
N GLU A 215 6.22 21.92 -6.48
CA GLU A 215 4.89 21.37 -6.79
C GLU A 215 4.48 20.27 -5.78
N THR A 216 5.39 19.33 -5.51
CA THR A 216 5.23 18.29 -4.47
C THR A 216 5.03 18.90 -3.09
N GLY A 217 5.79 19.94 -2.73
CA GLY A 217 5.67 20.62 -1.44
C GLY A 217 4.33 21.34 -1.26
N GLN A 218 3.81 21.96 -2.31
CA GLN A 218 2.50 22.59 -2.31
C GLN A 218 1.39 21.55 -2.13
N PHE A 219 1.46 20.44 -2.87
CA PHE A 219 0.55 19.31 -2.71
C PHE A 219 0.55 18.74 -1.28
N LEU A 220 1.74 18.49 -0.71
CA LEU A 220 1.86 17.97 0.65
C LEU A 220 1.27 18.94 1.67
N ARG A 221 1.50 20.23 1.50
CA ARG A 221 0.91 21.27 2.35
C ARG A 221 -0.61 21.27 2.27
N GLU A 222 -1.17 21.16 1.06
CA GLU A 222 -2.63 21.07 0.86
C GLU A 222 -3.24 19.87 1.58
N ILE A 223 -2.62 18.69 1.46
CA ILE A 223 -3.12 17.48 2.14
C ILE A 223 -3.02 17.63 3.66
N LEU A 224 -1.85 18.02 4.18
CA LEU A 224 -1.64 18.12 5.62
C LEU A 224 -2.55 19.16 6.27
N ALA A 225 -2.82 20.27 5.60
CA ALA A 225 -3.77 21.29 6.07
C ALA A 225 -5.22 20.80 6.14
N ARG A 226 -5.57 19.75 5.37
CA ARG A 226 -6.90 19.13 5.34
C ARG A 226 -7.02 17.91 6.25
N MET A 227 -5.91 17.43 6.83
CA MET A 227 -5.97 16.31 7.78
C MET A 227 -6.70 16.76 9.05
N PRO A 228 -7.62 15.95 9.59
CA PRO A 228 -8.21 16.22 10.89
C PRO A 228 -7.11 16.27 11.95
N SER A 229 -7.20 17.20 12.88
CA SER A 229 -6.24 17.30 13.99
C SER A 229 -6.23 16.00 14.77
N PHE A 230 -5.03 15.43 14.99
CA PHE A 230 -4.86 14.31 15.92
C PHE A 230 -5.19 14.80 17.33
N SER A 231 -6.38 14.46 17.82
CA SER A 231 -6.84 14.70 19.20
C SER A 231 -6.43 13.55 20.11
#